data_AF-A0A950H5R1-F1
#
_entry.id   AF-A0A950H5R1-F1
#
_cell.length_a   1.000
_cell.length_b   1.000
_cell.length_c   1.000
_cell.angle_alpha   90.00
_cell.angle_beta   90.00
_cell.angle_gamma   90.00
#
_symmetry.space_group_name_H-M   'P 1'
#
loop_
_entity.id
_entity.type
_entity.pdbx_description
1 polymer ?
#
loop_
_entity_poly.entity_id
_entity_poly.type
_entity_poly.pdbx_seq_one_letter_code
_entity_poly.pdbx_strand_id
1 'polypeptide(L)' 'SDLGAMVWSTAEIIAHLSGFYHLAPGDLIFTGTPAGVGPVQSGDRLEGSIEGVGALSVTIGPAE' A
#
# COMPACT_ATOMS: atom_id res chain seq x y z
N SER A 1 7.03 -10.77 2.89
CA SER A 1 7.35 -9.39 3.29
C SER A 1 6.86 -9.21 4.71
N ASP A 2 7.57 -8.45 5.54
CA ASP A 2 7.27 -8.23 6.96
C ASP A 2 7.18 -6.72 7.26
N LEU A 3 6.22 -6.31 8.09
CA LEU A 3 6.04 -4.92 8.53
C LEU A 3 7.20 -4.44 9.42
N GLY A 4 7.92 -5.36 10.07
CA GLY A 4 9.14 -5.03 10.82
C GLY A 4 10.26 -4.43 9.97
N ALA A 5 10.20 -4.58 8.64
CA ALA A 5 11.17 -4.01 7.71
C ALA A 5 10.84 -2.58 7.25
N MET A 6 9.73 -1.98 7.73
CA MET A 6 9.40 -0.59 7.40
C MET A 6 10.43 0.36 8.01
N VAL A 7 10.89 1.35 7.22
CA VAL A 7 11.84 2.37 7.68
C VAL A 7 11.26 3.23 8.80
N TRP A 8 9.96 3.51 8.72
CA TRP A 8 9.19 4.26 9.72
C TRP A 8 8.00 3.42 10.16
N SER A 9 7.70 3.39 11.44
CA SER A 9 6.49 2.76 11.96
C SER A 9 5.23 3.52 11.53
N THR A 10 4.08 2.85 11.56
CA THR A 10 2.77 3.48 11.29
C THR A 10 2.52 4.69 12.20
N ALA A 11 2.90 4.60 13.48
CA ALA A 11 2.73 5.70 14.43
C ALA A 11 3.58 6.92 14.06
N GLU A 12 4.84 6.72 13.64
CA GLU A 12 5.72 7.81 13.19
C GLU A 12 5.19 8.48 11.93
N ILE A 13 4.70 7.70 10.96
CA ILE A 13 4.12 8.23 9.72
C ILE A 13 2.91 9.13 10.03
N ILE A 14 1.98 8.66 10.88
CA ILE A 14 0.78 9.43 11.27
C ILE A 14 1.19 10.72 11.99
N ALA A 15 2.11 10.64 12.96
CA ALA A 15 2.56 11.79 13.73
C ALA A 15 3.25 12.83 12.83
N HIS A 16 4.10 12.40 11.91
CA HIS A 16 4.80 13.30 11.00
C HIS A 16 3.83 13.96 10.01
N LEU A 17 2.94 13.20 9.38
CA LEU A 17 1.94 13.74 8.44
C LEU A 17 0.97 14.72 9.12
N SER A 18 0.60 14.47 10.37
CA SER A 18 -0.28 15.36 11.15
C SER A 18 0.32 16.76 11.39
N GLY A 19 1.64 16.91 11.26
CA GLY A 19 2.31 18.21 11.30
C GLY A 19 2.13 19.06 10.03
N PHE A 20 1.73 18.44 8.92
CA PHE A 20 1.57 19.10 7.61
C PHE A 20 0.11 19.13 7.13
N TYR A 21 -0.66 18.08 7.45
CA TYR A 21 -2.04 17.90 7.01
C TYR A 21 -2.96 17.65 8.19
N HIS A 22 -4.21 18.10 8.08
CA HIS A 22 -5.25 17.68 9.00
C HIS A 22 -5.80 16.32 8.55
N LEU A 23 -5.41 15.26 9.24
CA LEU A 23 -5.93 13.91 8.99
C LEU A 23 -7.35 13.78 9.55
N ALA A 24 -8.27 13.29 8.74
CA ALA A 24 -9.67 13.11 9.07
C ALA A 24 -10.06 11.62 9.07
N PRO A 25 -11.16 11.24 9.76
CA PRO A 25 -11.70 9.90 9.68
C PRO A 25 -12.04 9.52 8.23
N GLY A 26 -11.51 8.38 7.78
CA GLY A 26 -11.68 7.88 6.41
C GLY A 26 -10.49 8.14 5.49
N ASP A 27 -9.51 8.94 5.91
CA ASP A 27 -8.29 9.16 5.13
C ASP A 27 -7.45 7.87 5.02
N LEU A 28 -6.85 7.68 3.84
CA LEU A 28 -6.00 6.53 3.53
C LEU A 28 -4.54 6.95 3.41
N ILE A 29 -3.65 6.26 4.14
CA ILE A 29 -2.20 6.46 4.08
C ILE A 29 -1.56 5.23 3.46
N PHE A 30 -0.90 5.41 2.31
CA PHE A 30 -0.13 4.36 1.65
C PHE A 30 1.30 4.39 2.18
N THR A 31 1.68 3.37 2.95
CA THR A 31 2.93 3.34 3.72
C THR A 31 4.15 2.84 2.93
N GLY A 32 4.01 2.67 1.62
CA GLY A 32 5.04 2.16 0.72
C GLY A 32 4.88 0.67 0.39
N THR A 33 5.88 0.12 -0.30
CA THR A 33 5.92 -1.27 -0.76
C THR A 33 7.32 -1.84 -0.55
N PRO A 34 7.45 -3.14 -0.22
CA PRO A 34 8.76 -3.80 -0.17
C PRO A 34 9.44 -3.85 -1.55
N ALA A 35 10.68 -4.34 -1.56
CA ALA A 35 11.38 -4.65 -2.81
C ALA A 35 10.63 -5.70 -3.65
N GLY A 36 10.87 -5.69 -4.97
CA GLY A 36 10.26 -6.63 -5.92
C GLY A 36 9.19 -6.03 -6.83
N VAL A 37 9.08 -4.70 -6.89
CA VAL A 37 8.21 -4.02 -7.86
C VAL A 37 8.67 -4.28 -9.30
N GLY A 38 7.72 -4.36 -10.22
CA GLY A 38 7.96 -4.60 -11.64
C GLY A 38 6.81 -4.10 -12.51
N PRO A 39 7.00 -4.04 -13.84
CA PRO A 39 5.97 -3.61 -14.76
C PRO A 39 4.82 -4.61 -14.83
N VAL A 40 3.62 -4.12 -15.16
CA VAL A 40 2.43 -4.93 -15.43
C VAL A 40 1.92 -4.66 -16.83
N GLN A 41 1.25 -5.63 -17.42
CA GLN A 41 0.71 -5.60 -18.77
C GLN A 41 -0.81 -5.81 -18.76
N SER A 42 -1.48 -5.39 -19.83
CA SER A 42 -2.90 -5.66 -20.02
C SER A 42 -3.17 -7.17 -19.98
N GLY A 43 -4.18 -7.57 -19.23
CA GLY A 43 -4.54 -8.97 -19.00
C GLY A 43 -3.87 -9.60 -17.78
N ASP A 44 -2.85 -8.96 -17.18
CA ASP A 44 -2.22 -9.47 -15.97
C ASP A 44 -3.23 -9.55 -14.83
N ARG A 45 -3.16 -10.65 -14.07
CA ARG A 45 -3.92 -10.82 -12.83
C ARG A 45 -2.98 -10.66 -11.64
N LEU A 46 -3.19 -9.59 -10.89
CA LEU A 46 -2.46 -9.30 -9.66
C LEU A 46 -3.23 -9.87 -8.48
N GLU A 47 -2.50 -10.52 -7.56
CA GLU A 47 -3.02 -11.02 -6.30
C GLU A 47 -2.14 -10.51 -5.16
N GLY A 48 -2.78 -9.99 -4.12
CA GLY A 48 -2.10 -9.50 -2.92
C GLY A 48 -2.88 -9.90 -1.68
N SER A 49 -2.18 -10.11 -0.56
CA SER A 49 -2.83 -10.44 0.70
C SER A 49 -2.06 -9.91 1.90
N ILE A 50 -2.79 -9.71 2.99
CA ILE A 50 -2.26 -9.40 4.31
C ILE A 50 -2.91 -10.36 5.29
N GLU A 51 -2.09 -11.10 6.04
CA GLU A 51 -2.56 -12.05 7.05
C GLU A 51 -3.45 -11.34 8.08
N GLY A 52 -4.63 -11.91 8.36
CA GLY A 52 -5.59 -11.35 9.30
C GLY A 52 -6.39 -10.14 8.81
N VAL A 53 -6.10 -9.60 7.62
CA VAL A 53 -6.83 -8.45 7.05
C VAL A 53 -7.64 -8.85 5.82
N GLY A 54 -7.02 -9.54 4.85
CA GLY A 54 -7.73 -9.99 3.66
C GLY A 54 -6.85 -10.15 2.42
N ALA A 55 -7.49 -10.50 1.31
CA ALA A 55 -6.87 -10.66 0.00
C ALA A 55 -7.56 -9.76 -1.04
N LEU A 56 -6.79 -9.35 -2.04
CA LEU A 56 -7.22 -8.53 -3.16
C LEU A 56 -6.77 -9.21 -4.46
N SER A 57 -7.66 -9.21 -5.46
CA SER A 57 -7.33 -9.62 -6.83
C SER A 57 -7.77 -8.54 -7.81
N VAL A 58 -6.89 -8.15 -8.72
CA VAL A 58 -7.14 -7.12 -9.75
C VAL A 58 -6.68 -7.66 -11.10
N THR A 59 -7.51 -7.51 -12.12
CA THR A 59 -7.11 -7.75 -13.51
C THR A 59 -6.82 -6.43 -14.19
N ILE A 60 -5.64 -6.31 -14.78
CA ILE A 60 -5.21 -5.10 -15.48
C ILE A 60 -5.92 -5.02 -16.82
N GLY A 61 -6.66 -3.93 -17.04
CA GLY A 61 -7.33 -3.64 -18.29
C GLY A 61 -6.37 -3.18 -19.40
N PRO A 62 -6.87 -3.01 -20.63
CA PRO A 62 -6.10 -2.38 -21.70
C PRO A 62 -5.67 -0.97 -21.31
N ALA A 63 -4.48 -0.56 -21.77
CA ALA A 63 -4.08 0.84 -21.72
C ALA A 63 -4.95 1.66 -22.68
N GLU A 64 -5.53 2.75 -22.19
CA GLU A 64 -6.23 3.74 -23.03
C GLU A 64 -5.25 4.67 -23.75
#